data_AF-A0A484U2R1-F1
#
_entry.id   AF-A0A484U2R1-F1
#
_cell.length_a   1.000
_cell.length_b   1.000
_cell.length_c   1.000
_cell.angle_alpha   90.00
_cell.angle_beta   90.00
_cell.angle_gamma   90.00
#
_symmetry.space_group_name_H-M   'P 1'
#
loop_
_entity.id
_entity.type
_entity.pdbx_description
1 polymer ?
#
loop_
_entity_poly.entity_id
_entity_poly.type
_entity_poly.pdbx_seq_one_letter_code
_entity_poly.pdbx_strand_id
1 'polypeptide(L)' 'MITLNWAGDALQLLAKLAHDHRLTFAFTGVRLPLPVRLDVQNSTIESVIAQVRAQIGYRAQIVEQGEGLLLQYNPPRP' A
#
# COMPACT_ATOMS: atom_id res chain seq x y z
N MET A 1 -6.50 14.47 -4.98
CA MET A 1 -6.31 13.69 -6.22
C MET A 1 -4.84 13.36 -6.35
N ILE A 2 -4.54 12.16 -6.82
CA ILE A 2 -3.20 11.58 -6.88
C ILE A 2 -2.85 11.32 -8.35
N THR A 3 -1.69 11.81 -8.76
CA THR A 3 -1.06 11.47 -10.04
C THR A 3 0.34 10.98 -9.73
N LEU A 4 0.64 9.72 -10.04
CA LEU A 4 1.95 9.12 -9.79
C LEU A 4 2.26 8.03 -10.82
N ASN A 5 3.53 7.94 -11.17
CA ASN A 5 4.12 6.79 -11.84
C ASN A 5 5.09 6.14 -10.84
N TRP A 6 4.84 4.89 -10.48
CA TRP A 6 5.60 4.16 -9.47
C TRP A 6 5.93 2.75 -9.94
N ALA A 7 7.17 2.34 -9.69
CA ALA A 7 7.64 0.97 -9.80
C ALA A 7 8.56 0.69 -8.61
N GLY A 8 8.10 -0.13 -7.66
CA GLY A 8 8.82 -0.35 -6.41
C GLY A 8 8.02 -1.16 -5.41
N ASP A 9 8.43 -1.13 -4.14
CA ASP A 9 7.78 -1.89 -3.09
C ASP A 9 6.52 -1.19 -2.56
N ALA A 10 5.47 -1.97 -2.28
CA ALA A 10 4.20 -1.46 -1.76
C ALA A 10 4.36 -0.78 -0.40
N LEU A 11 5.26 -1.24 0.47
CA LEU A 11 5.50 -0.60 1.77
C LEU A 11 6.01 0.82 1.59
N GLN A 12 6.95 1.02 0.66
CA GLN A 12 7.51 2.35 0.38
C GLN A 12 6.45 3.29 -0.23
N LEU A 13 5.64 2.76 -1.16
CA LEU A 13 4.54 3.51 -1.75
C LEU A 13 3.52 3.93 -0.71
N LEU A 14 3.06 3.00 0.15
CA LEU A 14 2.05 3.28 1.17
C LEU A 14 2.57 4.25 2.23
N ALA A 15 3.84 4.13 2.65
CA ALA A 15 4.47 5.08 3.55
C ALA A 15 4.50 6.49 2.96
N LYS A 16 4.86 6.62 1.67
CA LYS A 16 4.84 7.90 0.95
C LYS A 16 3.42 8.47 0.87
N LEU A 17 2.45 7.66 0.45
CA LEU A 17 1.06 8.09 0.33
C LEU A 17 0.49 8.54 1.67
N ALA A 18 0.75 7.80 2.74
CA ALA A 18 0.30 8.18 4.08
C ALA A 18 0.92 9.51 4.52
N HIS A 19 2.23 9.69 4.29
CA HIS A 19 2.91 10.96 4.58
C HIS A 19 2.31 12.14 3.81
N ASP A 20 2.15 12.02 2.49
CA ASP A 20 1.61 13.07 1.62
C ASP A 20 0.17 13.45 2.01
N HIS A 21 -0.60 12.51 2.57
CA HIS A 21 -1.98 12.70 2.99
C HIS A 21 -2.16 12.94 4.50
N ARG A 22 -1.08 13.08 5.27
CA ARG A 22 -1.10 13.24 6.75
C ARG A 22 -1.82 12.10 7.48
N LEU A 23 -1.76 10.89 6.92
CA LEU A 23 -2.23 9.67 7.56
C LEU A 23 -1.08 9.03 8.34
N THR A 24 -1.42 8.31 9.41
CA THR A 24 -0.45 7.44 10.06
C THR A 24 -0.20 6.18 9.22
N PHE A 25 1.02 5.63 9.28
CA PHE A 25 1.36 4.38 8.59
C PHE A 25 2.15 3.46 9.51
N ALA A 26 1.74 2.19 9.54
CA ALA A 26 2.44 1.14 10.24
C ALA A 26 2.46 -0.14 9.40
N PHE A 27 3.36 -1.07 9.73
CA PHE A 27 3.34 -2.42 9.17
C PHE A 27 3.59 -3.45 10.27
N THR A 28 3.13 -4.68 10.04
CA THR A 28 3.33 -5.80 10.96
C THR A 28 3.56 -7.11 10.20
N GLY A 29 4.18 -8.09 10.86
CA GLY A 29 4.56 -9.37 10.27
C GLY A 29 5.97 -9.37 9.65
N VAL A 30 6.36 -10.51 9.07
CA VAL A 30 7.66 -10.66 8.42
C VAL A 30 7.66 -9.94 7.09
N ARG A 31 8.59 -8.99 6.93
CA ARG A 31 8.70 -8.20 5.71
C ARG A 31 9.09 -9.08 4.53
N LEU A 32 8.24 -9.08 3.51
CA LEU A 32 8.49 -9.70 2.21
C LEU A 32 8.45 -8.62 1.12
N PRO A 33 9.15 -8.81 -0.01
CA PRO A 33 9.04 -7.88 -1.13
C PRO A 33 7.62 -7.93 -1.72
N LEU A 34 7.01 -6.75 -1.85
CA LEU A 34 5.70 -6.52 -2.45
C LEU A 34 5.86 -5.63 -3.68
N PRO A 35 6.42 -6.13 -4.79
CA PRO A 35 6.60 -5.33 -5.99
C PRO A 35 5.24 -4.94 -6.56
N VAL A 36 5.05 -3.64 -6.76
CA VAL A 36 3.87 -3.05 -7.38
C VAL A 36 4.28 -2.05 -8.44
N ARG A 37 3.46 -1.93 -9.49
CA ARG A 37 3.60 -0.92 -10.54
C ARG A 37 2.28 -0.19 -10.72
N LEU A 38 2.30 1.12 -10.58
CA LEU A 38 1.12 1.96 -10.74
C LEU A 38 1.45 3.10 -11.70
N ASP A 39 0.55 3.31 -12.64
CA ASP A 39 0.44 4.56 -13.40
C ASP A 39 -0.98 5.06 -13.19
N VAL A 40 -1.12 6.07 -12.35
CA VAL A 40 -2.43 6.65 -12.03
C VAL A 40 -2.41 8.14 -12.27
N GLN A 41 -3.52 8.63 -12.80
CA GLN A 41 -3.75 10.04 -13.06
C GLN A 41 -5.07 10.44 -12.43
N ASN A 42 -5.08 11.56 -11.73
CA ASN A 42 -6.28 12.13 -11.10
C ASN A 42 -7.11 11.10 -10.30
N SER A 43 -6.45 10.23 -9.54
CA SER A 43 -7.09 9.14 -8.79
C SER A 43 -7.30 9.50 -7.31
N THR A 44 -8.27 8.88 -6.65
CA THR A 44 -8.44 9.00 -5.20
C THR A 44 -7.47 8.09 -4.45
N ILE A 45 -7.20 8.38 -3.18
CA ILE A 45 -6.36 7.51 -2.32
C ILE A 45 -6.95 6.11 -2.20
N GLU A 46 -8.27 6.01 -2.11
CA GLU A 46 -9.00 4.74 -2.06
C GLU A 46 -8.78 3.92 -3.33
N SER A 47 -8.83 4.54 -4.51
CA SER A 47 -8.58 3.86 -5.80
C SER A 47 -7.13 3.38 -5.90
N VAL A 48 -6.17 4.19 -5.46
CA VAL A 48 -4.75 3.80 -5.40
C VAL A 48 -4.55 2.62 -4.44
N ILE A 49 -5.12 2.68 -3.24
CA ILE A 49 -5.07 1.58 -2.27
C ILE A 49 -5.70 0.31 -2.86
N ALA A 50 -6.84 0.40 -3.54
CA ALA A 50 -7.49 -0.74 -4.18
C ALA A 50 -6.60 -1.39 -5.25
N GLN A 51 -5.89 -0.60 -6.07
CA GLN A 51 -4.92 -1.12 -7.04
C GLN A 51 -3.73 -1.81 -6.36
N VAL A 52 -3.22 -1.23 -5.27
CA VAL A 52 -2.16 -1.86 -4.48
C VAL A 52 -2.64 -3.19 -3.91
N ARG A 53 -3.85 -3.24 -3.31
CA ARG A 53 -4.47 -4.46 -2.78
C ARG A 53 -4.55 -5.57 -3.84
N ALA A 54 -4.96 -5.23 -5.06
CA ALA A 54 -5.06 -6.18 -6.15
C ALA A 54 -3.69 -6.79 -6.53
N GLN A 55 -2.61 -6.02 -6.48
CA GLN A 55 -1.26 -6.47 -6.86
C GLN A 55 -0.52 -7.22 -5.74
N ILE A 56 -0.66 -6.81 -4.48
CA ILE A 56 -0.03 -7.53 -3.35
C ILE A 56 -0.66 -8.92 -3.16
N GLY A 57 -1.95 -9.06 -3.48
CA GLY A 57 -2.67 -10.33 -3.42
C GLY A 57 -2.65 -10.93 -2.02
N TYR A 58 -2.46 -12.24 -1.92
CA TYR A 58 -2.46 -12.94 -0.62
C TYR A 58 -1.24 -12.64 0.26
N ARG A 59 -0.21 -11.96 -0.24
CA ARG A 59 1.06 -11.76 0.48
C ARG A 59 0.95 -10.79 1.65
N ALA A 60 0.00 -9.87 1.58
CA ALA A 60 -0.26 -8.90 2.63
C ALA A 60 -1.70 -8.37 2.53
N GLN A 61 -2.16 -7.76 3.61
CA GLN A 61 -3.44 -7.05 3.69
C GLN A 61 -3.18 -5.61 4.07
N ILE A 62 -3.94 -4.69 3.48
CA ILE A 62 -3.97 -3.29 3.93
C ILE A 62 -5.20 -3.15 4.84
N VAL A 63 -5.07 -2.51 5.99
CA VAL A 63 -6.17 -2.28 6.92
C VAL A 63 -6.23 -0.79 7.20
N GLU A 64 -7.40 -0.20 7.03
CA GLU A 64 -7.65 1.19 7.41
C GLU A 64 -8.01 1.20 8.90
N GLN A 65 -7.24 1.96 9.69
CA GLN A 65 -7.41 2.08 11.14
C GLN A 65 -7.57 3.55 11.51
N GLY A 66 -8.81 4.01 11.67
CA GLY A 66 -9.09 5.42 11.96
C GLY A 66 -8.47 6.33 10.89
N GLU A 67 -7.52 7.18 11.30
CA GLU A 67 -6.77 8.09 10.41
C GLU A 67 -5.44 7.48 9.93
N GLY A 68 -5.38 6.15 9.79
CA GLY A 68 -4.14 5.42 9.52
C GLY A 68 -4.27 4.22 8.59
N LEU A 69 -3.13 3.82 8.03
CA LEU A 69 -2.96 2.64 7.20
C LEU A 69 -2.04 1.63 7.89
N LEU A 70 -2.50 0.39 8.02
CA LEU A 70 -1.71 -0.74 8.49
C LEU A 70 -1.47 -1.73 7.34
N LEU A 71 -0.20 -1.98 7.01
CA LEU A 71 0.20 -3.06 6.10
C LEU A 71 0.54 -4.32 6.91
N GLN A 72 -0.31 -5.33 6.84
CA GLN A 72 -0.10 -6.61 7.51
C GLN A 72 0.44 -7.65 6.53
N TYR A 73 1.68 -8.09 6.73
CA TYR A 73 2.26 -9.19 5.97
C TYR A 73 1.66 -10.53 6.42
N ASN A 74 1.24 -11.33 5.44
CA ASN A 74 0.74 -12.67 5.70
C ASN A 74 1.92 -13.66 5.77
N PRO A 75 1.82 -14.70 6.60
CA PRO A 75 2.82 -15.76 6.60
C PRO A 75 2.92 -16.38 5.19
N PRO A 76 4.15 -16.76 4.76
CA PRO A 76 4.32 -17.46 3.49
C PRO A 76 3.49 -18.75 3.53
N ARG A 77 2.76 -19.01 2.44
CA ARG A 77 2.02 -20.28 2.32
C ARG A 77 3.04 -21.42 2.20
N PRO A 78 2.83 -22.54 2.91
CA PRO A 78 3.65 -23.74 2.77
C PRO A 78 3.56 -24.35 1.36
#